data_AF-A0A7N0ZYT8-F1
#
_entry.id   AF-A0A7N0ZYT8-F1
#
_cell.length_a   1.000
_cell.length_b   1.000
_cell.length_c   1.000
_cell.angle_alpha   90.00
_cell.angle_beta   90.00
_cell.angle_gamma   90.00
#
_symmetry.space_group_name_H-M   'P 1'
#
loop_
_entity.id
_entity.type
_entity.pdbx_description
1 polymer ?
#
loop_
_entity_poly.entity_id
_entity_poly.type
_entity_poly.pdbx_seq_one_letter_code
_entity_poly.pdbx_strand_id
1 'polypeptide(L)'
;MAEIEPDASHLHHLITEQSQPSKEISQKRQRLASLDVFRGLTVALMILVDDAGGEWPVIAHAPWNGCNLADFVMPFFLFIVGVAVALSLKRIPNRAAAAKRVALRTVKLLFWGILLQGGYSHAPDELTYGVDMKKIRLCGILQRIALAYLVVGLLEILTKTAQPAELSPGHYSIFKRYFWHLFAGACVLVIYLATLYGTYVPDWQFGVGDGRVVTIKCGVRGKLDPPCNAVGYVDRQLLGINHMYPHPAWRRSKACTADSPYEGPFRVDAPPWCRAPFEPEGILSSVSSILSTLIGLHFGHVLIHMKVNHFGKSTKTGSVRCKFKGVTTLNL
;
A
#
# COMPACT_ATOMS: atom_id res chain seq x y z
N MET A 1 -35.58 -43.18 -83.32
CA MET A 1 -36.73 -43.68 -82.54
C MET A 1 -36.21 -43.92 -81.12
N ALA A 2 -36.82 -43.28 -80.14
CA ALA A 2 -36.32 -43.10 -78.79
C ALA A 2 -36.96 -44.09 -77.79
N GLU A 3 -36.20 -44.52 -76.80
CA GLU A 3 -36.61 -45.08 -75.49
C GLU A 3 -35.49 -44.69 -74.49
N ILE A 4 -35.74 -43.73 -73.60
CA ILE A 4 -36.11 -43.83 -72.16
C ILE A 4 -35.08 -44.59 -71.29
N GLU A 5 -34.38 -43.84 -70.43
CA GLU A 5 -33.96 -44.30 -69.09
C GLU A 5 -34.17 -43.15 -68.09
N PRO A 6 -34.74 -43.39 -66.88
CA PRO A 6 -34.88 -42.37 -65.85
C PRO A 6 -33.67 -42.35 -64.88
N ASP A 7 -33.01 -41.21 -64.75
CA ASP A 7 -31.98 -40.96 -63.75
C ASP A 7 -32.61 -40.54 -62.41
N ALA A 8 -32.26 -41.25 -61.34
CA ALA A 8 -32.65 -40.96 -59.97
C ALA A 8 -31.54 -40.15 -59.28
N SER A 9 -31.55 -38.83 -59.46
CA SER A 9 -30.64 -37.91 -58.76
C SER A 9 -31.41 -36.80 -58.04
N HIS A 10 -32.05 -37.16 -56.92
CA HIS A 10 -32.52 -36.22 -55.90
C HIS A 10 -31.93 -36.61 -54.54
N LEU A 11 -30.86 -35.93 -54.09
CA LEU A 11 -30.71 -35.61 -52.66
C LEU A 11 -29.68 -34.49 -52.43
N HIS A 12 -30.22 -33.32 -52.12
CA HIS A 12 -29.67 -32.21 -51.33
C HIS A 12 -28.16 -32.22 -51.01
N HIS A 13 -27.42 -31.38 -51.74
CA HIS A 13 -26.13 -30.87 -51.32
C HIS A 13 -26.32 -29.86 -50.17
N LEU A 14 -26.32 -30.32 -48.92
CA LEU A 14 -26.20 -29.45 -47.74
C LEU A 14 -24.80 -28.83 -47.73
N ILE A 15 -24.66 -27.65 -48.34
CA ILE A 15 -23.53 -26.76 -48.10
C ILE A 15 -23.80 -26.07 -46.76
N THR A 16 -23.36 -26.70 -45.67
CA THR A 16 -23.20 -26.00 -44.40
C THR A 16 -21.99 -25.11 -44.53
N GLU A 17 -22.20 -23.81 -44.71
CA GLU A 17 -21.17 -22.80 -44.44
C GLU A 17 -20.74 -22.96 -42.97
N GLN A 18 -19.63 -23.66 -42.73
CA GLN A 18 -18.91 -23.56 -41.48
C GLN A 18 -18.33 -22.14 -41.40
N SER A 19 -19.13 -21.24 -40.82
CA SER A 19 -18.62 -20.03 -40.21
C SER A 19 -17.55 -20.44 -39.20
N GLN A 20 -16.28 -20.30 -39.58
CA GLN A 20 -15.19 -20.41 -38.63
C GLN A 20 -15.46 -19.38 -37.52
N PRO A 21 -15.62 -19.80 -36.25
CA PRO A 21 -15.67 -18.83 -35.19
C PRO A 21 -14.30 -18.15 -35.18
N SER A 22 -14.28 -16.86 -35.52
CA SER A 22 -13.15 -16.01 -35.26
C SER A 22 -12.80 -16.18 -33.78
N LYS A 23 -11.73 -16.94 -33.53
CA LYS A 23 -11.13 -17.01 -32.20
C LYS A 23 -10.61 -15.61 -31.91
N GLU A 24 -11.46 -14.77 -31.34
CA GLU A 24 -10.99 -13.73 -30.45
C GLU A 24 -10.16 -14.44 -29.40
N ILE A 25 -8.84 -14.40 -29.57
CA ILE A 25 -7.90 -14.72 -28.51
C ILE A 25 -8.13 -13.61 -27.49
N SER A 26 -9.13 -13.80 -26.62
CA SER A 26 -9.23 -13.09 -25.36
C SER A 26 -7.89 -13.33 -24.69
N GLN A 27 -6.97 -12.35 -24.81
CA GLN A 27 -5.65 -12.43 -24.22
C GLN A 27 -5.88 -12.63 -22.73
N LYS A 28 -5.77 -13.89 -22.29
CA LYS A 28 -6.01 -14.30 -20.92
C LYS A 28 -5.17 -13.38 -20.05
N ARG A 29 -5.82 -12.58 -19.19
CA ARG A 29 -5.14 -11.59 -18.35
C ARG A 29 -4.12 -12.32 -17.48
N GLN A 30 -2.85 -12.33 -17.91
CA GLN A 30 -1.79 -12.96 -17.15
C GLN A 30 -1.56 -12.11 -15.90
N ARG A 31 -2.01 -12.63 -14.76
CA ARG A 31 -1.67 -12.12 -13.44
C ARG A 31 -0.22 -12.49 -13.13
N LEU A 32 0.45 -11.66 -12.33
CA LEU A 32 1.79 -11.98 -11.84
C LEU A 32 1.64 -12.88 -10.61
N ALA A 33 1.84 -14.18 -10.78
CA ALA A 33 1.70 -15.15 -9.69
C ALA A 33 2.58 -14.81 -8.49
N SER A 34 3.83 -14.37 -8.71
CA SER A 34 4.74 -13.95 -7.64
C SER A 34 4.19 -12.79 -6.80
N LEU A 35 3.54 -11.81 -7.44
CA LEU A 35 2.93 -10.68 -6.74
C LEU A 35 1.70 -11.11 -5.93
N ASP A 36 0.90 -12.03 -6.49
CA ASP A 36 -0.25 -12.60 -5.80
C ASP A 36 0.16 -13.41 -4.57
N VAL A 37 1.24 -14.21 -4.66
CA VAL A 37 1.84 -14.96 -3.55
C VAL A 37 2.41 -14.01 -2.49
N PHE A 38 3.20 -13.01 -2.90
CA PHE A 38 3.79 -12.05 -1.97
C PHE A 38 2.72 -11.27 -1.19
N ARG A 39 1.62 -10.90 -1.85
CA ARG A 39 0.46 -10.31 -1.19
C ARG A 39 -0.20 -11.26 -0.20
N GLY A 40 -0.39 -12.53 -0.55
CA GLY A 40 -0.92 -13.54 0.36
C GLY A 40 -0.05 -13.71 1.60
N LEU A 41 1.27 -13.80 1.42
CA LEU A 41 2.23 -13.88 2.51
C LEU A 41 2.20 -12.63 3.40
N THR A 42 2.10 -11.44 2.81
CA THR A 42 2.01 -10.18 3.59
C THR A 42 0.73 -10.13 4.43
N VAL A 43 -0.40 -10.61 3.91
CA VAL A 43 -1.66 -10.71 4.68
C VAL A 43 -1.54 -11.75 5.79
N ALA A 44 -0.95 -12.92 5.52
CA ALA A 44 -0.71 -13.94 6.54
C ALA A 44 0.21 -13.41 7.66
N LEU A 45 1.25 -12.66 7.28
CA LEU A 45 2.15 -12.00 8.21
C LEU A 45 1.43 -10.96 9.08
N MET A 46 0.58 -10.13 8.48
CA MET A 46 -0.23 -9.15 9.20
C MET A 46 -1.09 -9.83 10.26
N ILE A 47 -1.82 -10.88 9.90
CA ILE A 47 -2.66 -11.65 10.84
C ILE A 47 -1.80 -12.22 11.99
N LEU A 48 -0.64 -12.81 11.66
CA LEU A 48 0.25 -13.38 12.67
C LEU A 48 0.73 -12.32 13.68
N VAL A 49 1.17 -11.15 13.22
CA VAL A 49 1.70 -10.13 14.14
C VAL A 49 0.61 -9.41 14.92
N ASP A 50 -0.59 -9.28 14.34
CA ASP A 50 -1.74 -8.67 15.01
C ASP A 50 -2.28 -9.58 16.14
N ASP A 51 -2.35 -10.90 15.91
CA ASP A 51 -2.90 -11.84 16.89
C ASP A 51 -1.86 -12.35 17.90
N ALA A 52 -0.62 -12.61 17.48
CA ALA A 52 0.42 -13.17 18.35
C ALA A 52 1.42 -12.14 18.90
N GLY A 53 1.34 -10.87 18.45
CA GLY A 53 2.27 -9.82 18.85
C GLY A 53 2.21 -9.45 20.35
N GLY A 54 1.06 -9.64 20.99
CA GLY A 54 0.94 -9.42 22.45
C GLY A 54 1.81 -10.38 23.24
N GLU A 55 1.77 -11.67 22.90
CA GLU A 55 2.50 -12.75 23.58
C GLU A 55 3.97 -12.83 23.17
N TRP A 56 4.29 -12.43 21.93
CA TRP A 56 5.64 -12.44 21.38
C TRP A 56 6.09 -11.03 20.94
N PRO A 57 6.66 -10.23 21.86
CA PRO A 57 7.07 -8.86 21.56
C PRO A 57 8.13 -8.73 20.45
N VAL A 58 8.87 -9.80 20.15
CA VAL A 58 9.86 -9.84 19.06
C VAL A 58 9.19 -9.72 17.68
N ILE A 59 7.95 -10.18 17.54
CA ILE A 59 7.20 -10.06 16.29
C ILE A 59 6.25 -8.86 16.26
N ALA A 60 5.93 -8.25 17.40
CA ALA A 60 5.14 -7.02 17.48
C ALA A 60 5.95 -5.76 17.18
N HIS A 61 5.27 -4.62 17.00
CA HIS A 61 5.91 -3.32 16.78
C HIS A 61 6.95 -2.95 17.85
N ALA A 62 8.11 -2.46 17.44
CA ALA A 62 9.06 -1.91 18.40
C ALA A 62 8.41 -0.75 19.20
N PRO A 63 8.70 -0.58 20.51
CA PRO A 63 8.10 0.50 21.28
C PRO A 63 8.41 1.90 20.73
N TRP A 64 9.63 2.10 20.22
CA TRP A 64 9.99 3.30 19.46
C TRP A 64 11.21 3.06 18.58
N ASN A 65 12.34 2.79 19.22
CA ASN A 65 13.60 2.46 18.57
C ASN A 65 13.70 0.95 18.38
N GLY A 66 14.00 0.52 17.17
CA GLY A 66 14.06 -0.90 16.79
C GLY A 66 13.32 -1.17 15.48
N CYS A 67 13.41 -2.39 15.00
CA CYS A 67 12.65 -2.86 13.84
C CYS A 67 12.35 -4.34 14.06
N ASN A 68 11.08 -4.64 14.27
CA ASN A 68 10.56 -5.98 14.50
C ASN A 68 9.75 -6.44 13.30
N LEU A 69 9.28 -7.69 13.33
CA LEU A 69 8.58 -8.31 12.20
C LEU A 69 7.34 -7.52 11.75
N ALA A 70 6.53 -7.01 12.68
CA ALA A 70 5.36 -6.19 12.39
C ALA A 70 5.68 -4.91 11.60
N ASP A 71 6.86 -4.33 11.81
CA ASP A 71 7.24 -3.05 11.21
C ASP A 71 7.47 -3.15 9.69
N PHE A 72 7.65 -4.37 9.17
CA PHE A 72 7.80 -4.63 7.73
C PHE A 72 6.47 -4.76 6.97
N VAL A 73 5.37 -5.05 7.65
CA VAL A 73 4.07 -5.37 7.03
C VAL A 73 3.56 -4.19 6.18
N MET A 74 3.56 -2.98 6.74
CA MET A 74 3.10 -1.78 6.03
C MET A 74 3.96 -1.45 4.80
N PRO A 75 5.31 -1.38 4.89
CA PRO A 75 6.17 -1.23 3.71
C PRO A 75 5.90 -2.26 2.61
N PHE A 76 5.68 -3.53 2.95
CA PHE A 76 5.36 -4.57 1.97
C PHE A 76 4.03 -4.31 1.25
N PHE A 77 2.99 -3.94 1.98
CA PHE A 77 1.70 -3.57 1.37
C PHE A 77 1.84 -2.39 0.42
N LEU A 78 2.55 -1.33 0.84
CA LEU A 78 2.74 -0.13 0.04
C LEU A 78 3.56 -0.40 -1.22
N PHE A 79 4.58 -1.25 -1.11
CA PHE A 79 5.35 -1.74 -2.25
C PHE A 79 4.45 -2.50 -3.25
N ILE A 80 3.64 -3.47 -2.78
CA ILE A 80 2.71 -4.23 -3.61
C ILE A 80 1.71 -3.29 -4.32
N VAL A 81 1.18 -2.31 -3.59
CA VAL A 81 0.27 -1.29 -4.15
C VAL A 81 0.95 -0.52 -5.27
N GLY A 82 2.21 -0.08 -5.07
CA GLY A 82 3.00 0.59 -6.09
C GLY A 82 3.18 -0.24 -7.36
N VAL A 83 3.60 -1.50 -7.21
CA VAL A 83 3.75 -2.43 -8.34
C VAL A 83 2.41 -2.61 -9.07
N ALA A 84 1.31 -2.74 -8.32
CA ALA A 84 -0.03 -2.89 -8.88
C ALA A 84 -0.50 -1.63 -9.64
N VAL A 85 -0.11 -0.43 -9.21
CA VAL A 85 -0.39 0.83 -9.93
C VAL A 85 0.24 0.78 -11.32
N ALA A 86 1.53 0.48 -11.43
CA ALA A 86 2.24 0.41 -12.72
C ALA A 86 1.56 -0.57 -13.70
N LEU A 87 1.20 -1.76 -13.20
CA LEU A 87 0.60 -2.82 -14.02
C LEU A 87 -0.85 -2.53 -14.41
N SER A 88 -1.63 -1.93 -13.50
CA SER A 88 -3.05 -1.68 -13.71
C SER A 88 -3.29 -0.45 -14.59
N LEU A 89 -2.52 0.62 -14.39
CA LEU A 89 -2.66 1.85 -15.16
C LEU A 89 -2.07 1.71 -16.56
N LYS A 90 -1.02 0.90 -16.79
CA LYS A 90 -0.52 0.63 -18.15
C LYS A 90 -1.61 0.18 -19.12
N ARG A 91 -2.64 -0.52 -18.62
CA ARG A 91 -3.72 -1.10 -19.42
C ARG A 91 -4.85 -0.13 -19.76
N ILE A 92 -4.85 1.07 -19.19
CA ILE A 92 -5.87 2.08 -19.43
C ILE A 92 -5.26 3.20 -20.29
N PRO A 93 -5.65 3.30 -21.58
CA PRO A 93 -5.14 4.35 -22.45
C PRO A 93 -5.75 5.72 -22.12
N ASN A 94 -7.04 5.76 -21.74
CA ASN A 94 -7.74 7.01 -21.44
C ASN A 94 -7.42 7.52 -20.03
N ARG A 95 -6.83 8.72 -19.93
CA ARG A 95 -6.47 9.40 -18.68
C ARG A 95 -7.67 9.63 -17.76
N ALA A 96 -8.81 10.07 -18.30
CA ALA A 96 -10.01 10.33 -17.50
C ALA A 96 -10.54 9.04 -16.87
N ALA A 97 -10.53 7.94 -17.62
CA ALA A 97 -10.92 6.63 -17.10
C ALA A 97 -9.94 6.12 -16.02
N ALA A 98 -8.63 6.36 -16.20
CA ALA A 98 -7.61 6.05 -15.22
C ALA A 98 -7.82 6.85 -13.92
N ALA A 99 -8.01 8.17 -14.03
CA ALA A 99 -8.25 9.05 -12.90
C ALA A 99 -9.53 8.67 -12.14
N LYS A 100 -10.64 8.40 -12.86
CA LYS A 100 -11.90 7.94 -12.26
C LYS A 100 -11.71 6.62 -11.49
N ARG A 101 -10.97 5.66 -12.04
CA ARG A 101 -10.67 4.40 -11.33
C ARG A 101 -9.86 4.65 -10.06
N VAL A 102 -8.84 5.52 -10.13
CA VAL A 102 -8.02 5.86 -8.97
C VAL A 102 -8.87 6.54 -7.89
N ALA A 103 -9.68 7.53 -8.27
CA ALA A 103 -10.57 8.24 -7.36
C ALA A 103 -11.59 7.30 -6.69
N LEU A 104 -12.29 6.47 -7.46
CA LEU A 104 -13.27 5.52 -6.91
C LEU A 104 -12.65 4.53 -5.92
N ARG A 105 -11.46 4.01 -6.21
CA ARG A 105 -10.76 3.12 -5.28
C ARG A 105 -10.33 3.85 -4.01
N THR A 106 -9.85 5.08 -4.15
CA THR A 106 -9.46 5.93 -3.01
C THR A 106 -10.65 6.18 -2.10
N VAL A 107 -11.79 6.61 -2.65
CA VAL A 107 -13.02 6.86 -1.89
C VAL A 107 -13.49 5.60 -1.16
N LYS A 108 -13.46 4.43 -1.82
CA LYS A 108 -13.80 3.15 -1.17
C LYS A 108 -12.89 2.84 0.01
N LEU A 109 -11.57 3.02 -0.14
CA LEU A 109 -10.62 2.76 0.93
C LEU A 109 -10.80 3.74 2.10
N LEU A 110 -11.04 5.02 1.82
CA LEU A 110 -11.33 6.01 2.87
C LEU A 110 -12.62 5.66 3.62
N PHE A 111 -13.69 5.32 2.89
CA PHE A 111 -14.97 4.93 3.48
C PHE A 111 -14.83 3.71 4.40
N TRP A 112 -14.24 2.61 3.90
CA TRP A 112 -14.03 1.41 4.70
C TRP A 112 -13.04 1.64 5.84
N GLY A 113 -12.03 2.50 5.64
CA GLY A 113 -11.09 2.86 6.70
C GLY A 113 -11.75 3.57 7.86
N ILE A 114 -12.59 4.56 7.59
CA ILE A 114 -13.34 5.28 8.64
C ILE A 114 -14.35 4.35 9.31
N LEU A 115 -15.04 3.52 8.53
CA LEU A 115 -16.04 2.59 9.08
C LEU A 115 -15.42 1.54 10.02
N LEU A 116 -14.25 0.98 9.67
CA LEU A 116 -13.62 -0.08 10.46
C LEU A 116 -12.73 0.47 11.60
N GLN A 117 -12.02 1.57 11.36
CA GLN A 117 -10.99 2.09 12.29
C GLN A 117 -11.40 3.36 13.02
N GLY A 118 -12.44 4.07 12.55
CA GLY A 118 -12.85 5.38 13.06
C GLY A 118 -13.45 5.35 14.47
N GLY A 119 -13.57 4.20 15.12
CA GLY A 119 -14.22 4.11 16.44
C GLY A 119 -15.70 3.73 16.38
N TYR A 120 -16.15 3.07 15.30
CA TYR A 120 -17.45 2.38 15.28
C TYR A 120 -17.48 1.14 16.21
N SER A 121 -16.32 0.68 16.65
CA SER A 121 -16.14 -0.48 17.52
C SER A 121 -15.26 -0.09 18.71
N HIS A 122 -15.84 0.59 19.70
CA HIS A 122 -15.20 0.77 21.00
C HIS A 122 -15.32 -0.58 21.73
N ALA A 123 -14.20 -1.30 21.87
CA ALA A 123 -14.11 -2.63 22.49
C ALA A 123 -15.01 -3.71 21.83
N PRO A 124 -14.45 -4.61 20.99
CA PRO A 124 -15.17 -5.79 20.49
C PRO A 124 -15.80 -6.62 21.63
N ASP A 125 -15.20 -6.52 22.81
CA ASP A 125 -15.51 -7.33 24.00
C ASP A 125 -16.65 -6.74 24.86
N GLU A 126 -16.96 -5.45 24.72
CA GLU A 126 -17.97 -4.76 25.54
C GLU A 126 -19.28 -4.42 24.78
N LEU A 127 -19.43 -4.88 23.52
CA LEU A 127 -20.66 -4.75 22.71
C LEU A 127 -21.25 -3.32 22.64
N THR A 128 -20.43 -2.29 22.87
CA THR A 128 -20.88 -0.89 22.93
C THR A 128 -20.71 -0.24 21.56
N TYR A 129 -21.78 -0.21 20.77
CA TYR A 129 -21.81 0.45 19.47
C TYR A 129 -22.24 1.92 19.62
N GLY A 130 -21.34 2.84 19.27
CA GLY A 130 -21.63 4.27 19.27
C GLY A 130 -20.49 5.05 18.62
N VAL A 131 -20.81 6.15 17.94
CA VAL A 131 -19.79 6.99 17.30
C VAL A 131 -19.67 8.30 18.05
N ASP A 132 -18.62 8.44 18.86
CA ASP A 132 -18.24 9.73 19.41
C ASP A 132 -17.51 10.53 18.32
N MET A 133 -18.26 11.40 17.63
CA MET A 133 -17.73 12.31 16.62
C MET A 133 -16.54 13.14 17.13
N LYS A 134 -16.43 13.38 18.45
CA LYS A 134 -15.34 14.15 19.04
C LYS A 134 -14.07 13.34 19.25
N LYS A 135 -14.11 12.01 19.12
CA LYS A 135 -12.98 11.09 19.34
C LYS A 135 -12.73 10.15 18.16
N ILE A 136 -13.38 10.40 17.02
CA ILE A 136 -13.25 9.57 15.82
C ILE A 136 -11.79 9.54 15.36
N ARG A 137 -11.22 8.35 15.13
CA ARG A 137 -9.85 8.22 14.61
C ARG A 137 -9.85 8.44 13.09
N LEU A 138 -9.33 9.57 12.64
CA LEU A 138 -9.36 9.96 11.22
C LEU A 138 -8.28 9.28 10.38
N CYS A 139 -7.07 9.13 10.95
CA CYS A 139 -5.91 8.55 10.29
C CYS A 139 -5.76 7.07 10.64
N GLY A 140 -5.52 6.26 9.62
CA GLY A 140 -5.55 4.81 9.74
C GLY A 140 -4.87 4.12 8.56
N ILE A 141 -4.70 2.80 8.65
CA ILE A 141 -3.93 2.01 7.69
C ILE A 141 -4.55 2.11 6.29
N LEU A 142 -5.88 1.98 6.21
CA LEU A 142 -6.60 2.07 4.93
C LEU A 142 -6.53 3.48 4.34
N GLN A 143 -6.64 4.51 5.17
CA GLN A 143 -6.58 5.92 4.77
C GLN A 143 -5.17 6.26 4.24
N ARG A 144 -4.13 5.76 4.90
CA ARG A 144 -2.74 5.92 4.48
C ARG A 144 -2.47 5.24 3.15
N ILE A 145 -2.95 4.01 2.97
CA ILE A 145 -2.88 3.30 1.67
C ILE A 145 -3.67 4.07 0.60
N ALA A 146 -4.84 4.60 0.93
CA ALA A 146 -5.66 5.39 0.01
C ALA A 146 -4.93 6.65 -0.46
N LEU A 147 -4.32 7.40 0.46
CA LEU A 147 -3.57 8.61 0.14
C LEU A 147 -2.36 8.29 -0.73
N ALA A 148 -1.56 7.29 -0.36
CA ALA A 148 -0.40 6.87 -1.14
C ALA A 148 -0.81 6.41 -2.54
N TYR A 149 -1.88 5.63 -2.66
CA TYR A 149 -2.44 5.17 -3.93
C TYR A 149 -2.93 6.33 -4.81
N LEU A 150 -3.61 7.32 -4.21
CA LEU A 150 -4.09 8.51 -4.92
C LEU A 150 -2.91 9.32 -5.47
N VAL A 151 -1.96 9.68 -4.61
CA VAL A 151 -0.82 10.54 -4.99
C VAL A 151 0.03 9.85 -6.06
N VAL A 152 0.43 8.60 -5.83
CA VAL A 152 1.27 7.86 -6.78
C VAL A 152 0.51 7.54 -8.08
N GLY A 153 -0.79 7.22 -7.98
CA GLY A 153 -1.63 6.98 -9.15
C GLY A 153 -1.80 8.23 -10.02
N LEU A 154 -2.00 9.41 -9.41
CA LEU A 154 -2.05 10.68 -10.13
C LEU A 154 -0.70 11.03 -10.75
N LEU A 155 0.41 10.87 -10.02
CA LEU A 155 1.75 11.09 -10.55
C LEU A 155 2.00 10.23 -11.81
N GLU A 156 1.65 8.94 -11.76
CA GLU A 156 1.76 8.02 -12.91
C GLU A 156 0.90 8.48 -14.10
N ILE A 157 -0.33 8.95 -13.85
CA ILE A 157 -1.22 9.44 -14.93
C ILE A 157 -0.67 10.73 -15.56
N LEU A 158 -0.14 11.65 -14.75
CA LEU A 158 0.40 12.93 -15.20
C LEU A 158 1.67 12.74 -16.04
N THR A 159 2.59 11.91 -15.54
CA THR A 159 3.91 11.66 -16.15
C THR A 159 3.86 10.86 -17.44
N LYS A 160 2.83 10.04 -17.67
CA LYS A 160 2.64 9.31 -18.94
C LYS A 160 2.63 10.21 -20.18
N THR A 161 2.18 11.46 -20.06
CA THR A 161 2.16 12.41 -21.19
C THR A 161 3.51 13.04 -21.45
N ALA A 162 4.41 13.05 -20.47
CA ALA A 162 5.75 13.60 -20.62
C ALA A 162 6.77 12.58 -21.18
N GLN A 163 6.37 11.32 -21.41
CA GLN A 163 7.29 10.30 -21.88
C GLN A 163 7.49 10.38 -23.41
N PRO A 164 8.74 10.52 -23.90
CA PRO A 164 9.02 10.51 -25.34
C PRO A 164 8.76 9.13 -25.94
N ALA A 165 8.23 9.11 -27.17
CA ALA A 165 7.79 7.89 -27.88
C ALA A 165 8.93 6.95 -28.28
N GLU A 166 10.14 7.48 -28.48
CA GLU A 166 11.31 6.75 -28.94
C GLU A 166 12.45 6.94 -27.93
N LEU A 167 12.89 5.86 -27.28
CA LEU A 167 14.05 5.88 -26.39
C LEU A 167 15.00 4.77 -26.82
N SER A 168 16.26 5.13 -27.09
CA SER A 168 17.28 4.20 -27.55
C SER A 168 17.49 3.07 -26.52
N PRO A 169 17.61 1.80 -26.98
CA PRO A 169 17.80 0.67 -26.08
C PRO A 169 19.21 0.72 -25.47
N GLY A 170 19.30 1.18 -24.22
CA GLY A 170 20.50 1.12 -23.40
C GLY A 170 20.15 0.76 -21.95
N HIS A 171 21.10 0.24 -21.17
CA HIS A 171 20.88 -0.17 -19.77
C HIS A 171 20.31 0.97 -18.89
N TYR A 172 20.65 2.23 -19.20
CA TYR A 172 20.18 3.42 -18.47
C TYR A 172 18.87 4.01 -19.01
N SER A 173 18.27 3.42 -20.05
CA SER A 173 17.06 3.94 -20.68
C SER A 173 15.86 3.96 -19.71
N ILE A 174 15.79 3.00 -18.79
CA ILE A 174 14.76 2.93 -17.74
C ILE A 174 14.89 4.12 -16.80
N PHE A 175 16.10 4.41 -16.30
CA PHE A 175 16.34 5.53 -15.41
C PHE A 175 16.04 6.87 -16.07
N LYS A 176 16.40 7.02 -17.36
CA LYS A 176 16.08 8.23 -18.14
C LYS A 176 14.58 8.36 -18.40
N ARG A 177 13.87 7.26 -18.67
CA ARG A 177 12.42 7.22 -18.92
C ARG A 177 11.59 7.53 -17.69
N TYR A 178 12.03 7.04 -16.52
CA TYR A 178 11.35 7.23 -15.25
C TYR A 178 12.05 8.25 -14.34
N PHE A 179 12.90 9.11 -14.93
CA PHE A 179 13.61 10.16 -14.21
C PHE A 179 12.65 11.07 -13.45
N TRP A 180 11.50 11.41 -14.03
CA TRP A 180 10.48 12.22 -13.37
C TRP A 180 9.88 11.57 -12.12
N HIS A 181 9.76 10.24 -12.08
CA HIS A 181 9.31 9.54 -10.86
C HIS A 181 10.38 9.56 -9.78
N LEU A 182 11.64 9.36 -10.17
CA LEU A 182 12.78 9.44 -9.25
C LEU A 182 12.97 10.85 -8.70
N PHE A 183 12.85 11.86 -9.55
CA PHE A 183 12.90 13.27 -9.18
C PHE A 183 11.76 13.62 -8.22
N ALA A 184 10.52 13.24 -8.54
CA ALA A 184 9.39 13.43 -7.63
C ALA A 184 9.60 12.72 -6.28
N GLY A 185 10.12 11.49 -6.29
CA GLY A 185 10.48 10.77 -5.06
C GLY A 185 11.57 11.47 -4.25
N ALA A 186 12.60 12.01 -4.91
CA ALA A 186 13.65 12.79 -4.26
C ALA A 186 13.10 14.09 -3.66
N CYS A 187 12.24 14.81 -4.38
CA CYS A 187 11.56 15.99 -3.84
C CYS A 187 10.72 15.65 -2.61
N VAL A 188 9.92 14.58 -2.66
CA VAL A 188 9.11 14.12 -1.52
C VAL A 188 10.00 13.74 -0.34
N LEU A 189 11.12 13.04 -0.57
CA LEU A 189 12.08 12.69 0.47
C LEU A 189 12.73 13.93 1.10
N VAL A 190 13.15 14.90 0.29
CA VAL A 190 13.75 16.16 0.77
C VAL A 190 12.73 16.94 1.60
N ILE A 191 11.49 17.07 1.14
CA ILE A 191 10.41 17.73 1.89
C ILE A 191 10.15 16.99 3.22
N TYR A 192 10.11 15.66 3.19
CA TYR A 192 9.92 14.85 4.39
C TYR A 192 11.04 15.08 5.41
N LEU A 193 12.30 15.01 4.99
CA LEU A 193 13.46 15.24 5.86
C LEU A 193 13.51 16.69 6.36
N ALA A 194 13.25 17.67 5.49
CA ALA A 194 13.18 19.07 5.87
C ALA A 194 12.09 19.32 6.91
N THR A 195 10.92 18.69 6.77
CA THR A 195 9.84 18.79 7.76
C THR A 195 10.22 18.08 9.06
N LEU A 196 10.82 16.89 8.97
CA LEU A 196 11.20 16.07 10.12
C LEU A 196 12.26 16.76 11.01
N TYR A 197 13.29 17.35 10.38
CA TYR A 197 14.40 17.98 11.09
C TYR A 197 14.23 19.50 11.29
N GLY A 198 13.53 20.19 10.39
CA GLY A 198 13.39 21.64 10.39
C GLY A 198 12.25 22.17 11.26
N THR A 199 11.21 21.36 11.52
CA THR A 199 10.04 21.78 12.31
C THR A 199 10.42 21.98 13.78
N TYR A 200 10.06 23.14 14.31
CA TYR A 200 10.17 23.43 15.74
C TYR A 200 8.98 22.85 16.50
N VAL A 201 9.27 22.08 17.54
CA VAL A 201 8.25 21.47 18.40
C VAL A 201 8.16 22.27 19.70
N PRO A 202 7.12 23.11 19.86
CA PRO A 202 6.88 23.84 21.10
C PRO A 202 6.39 22.90 22.21
N ASP A 203 6.36 23.44 23.43
CA ASP A 203 5.73 22.79 24.56
C ASP A 203 4.24 22.56 24.28
N TRP A 204 3.71 21.45 24.76
CA TRP A 204 2.33 21.06 24.48
C TRP A 204 1.70 20.35 25.68
N GLN A 205 0.37 20.31 25.71
CA GLN A 205 -0.38 19.81 26.86
C GLN A 205 -1.44 18.80 26.41
N PHE A 206 -1.77 17.85 27.27
CA PHE A 206 -2.88 16.92 27.04
C PHE A 206 -3.55 16.52 28.36
N GLY A 207 -4.83 16.15 28.27
CA GLY A 207 -5.60 15.62 29.38
C GLY A 207 -5.35 14.14 29.60
N VAL A 208 -5.18 13.74 30.86
CA VAL A 208 -5.15 12.34 31.31
C VAL A 208 -6.56 11.95 31.76
N GLY A 209 -6.91 10.66 31.69
CA GLY A 209 -8.24 10.14 32.06
C GLY A 209 -8.77 10.58 33.44
N ASP A 210 -7.88 10.95 34.36
CA ASP A 210 -8.24 11.47 35.70
C ASP A 210 -8.60 12.97 35.72
N GLY A 211 -8.79 13.60 34.56
CA GLY A 211 -9.08 15.04 34.42
C GLY A 211 -7.86 15.97 34.61
N ARG A 212 -6.68 15.41 34.89
CA ARG A 212 -5.43 16.18 35.05
C ARG A 212 -4.86 16.58 33.70
N VAL A 213 -4.45 17.83 33.55
CA VAL A 213 -3.74 18.32 32.36
C VAL A 213 -2.23 18.26 32.62
N VAL A 214 -1.52 17.55 31.75
CA VAL A 214 -0.06 17.39 31.82
C VAL A 214 0.59 18.28 30.78
N THR A 215 1.62 19.02 31.17
CA THR A 215 2.45 19.81 30.26
C THR A 215 3.75 19.09 29.94
N ILE A 216 4.06 18.97 28.65
CA ILE A 216 5.29 18.40 28.13
C ILE A 216 6.18 19.53 27.62
N LYS A 217 7.37 19.65 28.22
CA LYS A 217 8.40 20.60 27.78
C LYS A 217 9.23 19.97 26.66
N CYS A 218 9.23 20.62 25.50
CA CYS A 218 9.94 20.19 24.30
C CYS A 218 10.97 21.24 23.91
N GLY A 219 10.54 22.38 23.36
CA GLY A 219 11.43 23.48 22.96
C GLY A 219 12.58 23.09 22.01
N VAL A 220 12.39 22.10 21.13
CA VAL A 220 13.48 21.49 20.33
C VAL A 220 13.16 21.41 18.83
N ARG A 221 14.21 21.26 18.01
CA ARG A 221 14.15 20.88 16.58
C ARG A 221 14.89 19.57 16.35
N GLY A 222 14.45 18.79 15.36
CA GLY A 222 15.16 17.60 14.89
C GLY A 222 15.26 16.43 15.89
N LYS A 223 14.54 16.47 17.01
CA LYS A 223 14.45 15.34 17.93
C LYS A 223 13.51 14.28 17.35
N LEU A 224 14.00 13.04 17.21
CA LEU A 224 13.20 11.93 16.70
C LEU A 224 12.52 11.13 17.81
N ASP A 225 13.04 11.17 19.03
CA ASP A 225 12.45 10.45 20.16
C ASP A 225 11.14 11.08 20.65
N PRO A 226 10.24 10.30 21.27
CA PRO A 226 9.08 10.84 21.96
C PRO A 226 9.52 11.73 23.12
N PRO A 227 8.66 12.65 23.57
CA PRO A 227 7.37 13.04 22.98
C PRO A 227 7.47 14.18 21.96
N CYS A 228 8.68 14.66 21.69
CA CYS A 228 8.94 15.96 21.05
C CYS A 228 9.34 15.84 19.58
N ASN A 229 8.85 14.81 18.89
CA ASN A 229 9.13 14.63 17.47
C ASN A 229 8.17 15.43 16.59
N ALA A 230 8.66 15.79 15.39
CA ALA A 230 7.92 16.60 14.43
C ALA A 230 6.67 15.89 13.89
N VAL A 231 6.71 14.56 13.74
CA VAL A 231 5.57 13.75 13.28
C VAL A 231 4.36 13.94 14.19
N GLY A 232 4.54 13.66 15.48
CA GLY A 232 3.49 13.84 16.47
C GLY A 232 3.06 15.29 16.62
N TYR A 233 3.96 16.26 16.43
CA TYR A 233 3.58 17.67 16.45
C TYR A 233 2.63 18.04 15.30
N VAL A 234 2.97 17.68 14.06
CA VAL A 234 2.13 17.95 12.88
C VAL A 234 0.76 17.29 13.04
N ASP A 235 0.73 16.04 13.51
CA ASP A 235 -0.53 15.32 13.71
C ASP A 235 -1.38 15.95 14.82
N ARG A 236 -0.78 16.41 15.92
CA ARG A 236 -1.48 17.16 16.99
C ARG A 236 -2.11 18.46 16.49
N GLN A 237 -1.42 19.19 15.61
CA GLN A 237 -1.92 20.47 15.09
C GLN A 237 -3.05 20.28 14.07
N LEU A 238 -2.95 19.26 13.21
CA LEU A 238 -3.88 19.06 12.11
C LEU A 238 -5.08 18.19 12.48
N LEU A 239 -4.86 17.11 13.25
CA LEU A 239 -5.91 16.19 13.66
C LEU A 239 -6.53 16.59 15.00
N GLY A 240 -5.76 17.26 15.87
CA GLY A 240 -6.16 17.51 17.25
C GLY A 240 -5.95 16.28 18.15
N ILE A 241 -5.80 16.53 19.45
CA ILE A 241 -5.43 15.49 20.43
C ILE A 241 -6.49 14.39 20.57
N ASN A 242 -7.76 14.74 20.41
CA ASN A 242 -8.87 13.81 20.60
C ASN A 242 -9.01 12.77 19.47
N HIS A 243 -8.42 13.05 18.30
CA HIS A 243 -8.51 12.19 17.12
C HIS A 243 -7.27 11.31 16.91
N MET A 244 -6.32 11.36 17.85
CA MET A 244 -5.10 10.55 17.83
C MET A 244 -5.32 9.20 18.51
N TYR A 245 -4.53 8.21 18.11
CA TYR A 245 -4.57 6.89 18.71
C TYR A 245 -4.12 6.88 20.19
N PRO A 246 -4.93 6.33 21.12
CA PRO A 246 -4.67 6.40 22.57
C PRO A 246 -3.71 5.32 23.12
N HIS A 247 -3.42 4.27 22.36
CA HIS A 247 -2.57 3.13 22.80
C HIS A 247 -1.29 2.97 21.96
N PRO A 248 -0.41 3.99 21.88
CA PRO A 248 0.81 3.88 21.08
C PRO A 248 1.80 2.84 21.64
N ALA A 249 2.58 2.23 20.75
CA ALA A 249 3.53 1.17 21.06
C ALA A 249 4.58 1.57 22.12
N TRP A 250 4.90 2.86 22.25
CA TRP A 250 5.87 3.36 23.23
C TRP A 250 5.47 3.15 24.69
N ARG A 251 4.20 2.81 24.96
CA ARG A 251 3.70 2.47 26.30
C ARG A 251 4.44 1.25 26.87
N ARG A 252 4.94 0.37 25.99
CA ARG A 252 5.73 -0.82 26.32
C ARG A 252 7.23 -0.54 26.47
N SER A 253 7.65 0.73 26.38
CA SER A 253 9.05 1.10 26.55
C SER A 253 9.49 0.94 28.00
N LYS A 254 10.79 0.69 28.22
CA LYS A 254 11.40 0.59 29.56
C LYS A 254 11.21 1.84 30.42
N ALA A 255 11.00 2.99 29.79
CA ALA A 255 10.71 4.24 30.49
C ALA A 255 9.30 4.25 31.09
N CYS A 256 8.36 3.49 30.51
CA CYS A 256 6.95 3.54 30.85
C CYS A 256 6.50 2.40 31.76
N THR A 257 7.02 1.18 31.56
CA THR A 257 6.61 -0.01 32.33
C THR A 257 7.82 -0.85 32.74
N ALA A 258 7.71 -1.55 33.88
CA ALA A 258 8.71 -2.52 34.32
C ALA A 258 8.66 -3.82 33.51
N ASP A 259 7.52 -4.12 32.88
CA ASP A 259 7.28 -5.36 32.12
C ASP A 259 7.78 -5.28 30.67
N SER A 260 8.49 -4.21 30.31
CA SER A 260 9.02 -3.99 28.96
C SER A 260 9.82 -5.21 28.48
N PRO A 261 9.55 -5.77 27.28
CA PRO A 261 8.82 -5.17 26.15
C PRO A 261 7.31 -5.48 26.10
N TYR A 262 6.74 -6.09 27.13
CA TYR A 262 5.30 -6.33 27.24
C TYR A 262 4.54 -5.07 27.66
N GLU A 263 3.23 -5.06 27.43
CA GLU A 263 2.36 -4.06 28.05
C GLU A 263 2.11 -4.44 29.51
N GLY A 264 2.11 -3.44 30.38
CA GLY A 264 1.95 -3.60 31.81
C GLY A 264 1.58 -2.27 32.45
N PRO A 265 1.33 -2.25 33.77
CA PRO A 265 1.05 -1.01 34.48
C PRO A 265 2.18 0.00 34.30
N PHE A 266 1.82 1.28 34.23
CA PHE A 266 2.80 2.35 34.21
C PHE A 266 3.57 2.38 35.53
N ARG A 267 4.88 2.59 35.45
CA ARG A 267 5.71 2.78 36.64
C ARG A 267 5.23 4.01 37.43
N VAL A 268 5.47 4.00 38.73
CA VAL A 268 5.13 5.14 39.61
C VAL A 268 5.94 6.39 39.23
N ASP A 269 7.18 6.19 38.77
CA ASP A 269 8.11 7.21 38.27
C ASP A 269 8.04 7.41 36.74
N ALA A 270 7.04 6.82 36.07
CA ALA A 270 6.95 6.89 34.61
C ALA A 270 6.84 8.34 34.12
N PRO A 271 7.58 8.74 33.07
CA PRO A 271 7.45 10.04 32.48
C PRO A 271 6.00 10.34 32.05
N PRO A 272 5.50 11.58 32.22
CA PRO A 272 4.11 11.89 31.94
C PRO A 272 3.69 11.62 30.49
N TRP A 273 4.64 11.70 29.54
CA TRP A 273 4.40 11.40 28.13
C TRP A 273 4.09 9.94 27.83
N CYS A 274 4.32 9.00 28.74
CA CYS A 274 3.95 7.59 28.54
C CYS A 274 2.44 7.41 28.29
N ARG A 275 1.62 8.34 28.78
CA ARG A 275 0.16 8.35 28.59
C ARG A 275 -0.29 9.20 27.39
N ALA A 276 0.66 9.82 26.70
CA ALA A 276 0.35 10.67 25.56
C ALA A 276 -0.23 9.85 24.40
N PRO A 277 -1.30 10.32 23.76
CA PRO A 277 -1.74 9.77 22.48
C PRO A 277 -0.73 10.09 21.37
N PHE A 278 -0.64 9.19 20.39
CA PHE A 278 0.25 9.35 19.24
C PHE A 278 -0.27 8.57 18.04
N GLU A 279 -0.26 9.20 16.87
CA GLU A 279 -0.81 8.63 15.66
C GLU A 279 0.30 8.11 14.73
N PRO A 280 0.61 6.79 14.74
CA PRO A 280 1.64 6.24 13.85
C PRO A 280 1.25 6.34 12.36
N GLU A 281 -0.05 6.38 12.07
CA GLU A 281 -0.60 6.44 10.71
C GLU A 281 -0.93 7.87 10.26
N GLY A 282 -0.33 8.86 10.92
CA GLY A 282 -0.63 10.28 10.75
C GLY A 282 -0.23 10.87 9.40
N ILE A 283 -0.36 12.19 9.29
CA ILE A 283 -0.19 12.94 8.04
C ILE A 283 1.27 12.92 7.60
N LEU A 284 2.20 13.25 8.50
CA LEU A 284 3.63 13.27 8.15
C LEU A 284 4.15 11.84 7.91
N SER A 285 3.66 10.85 8.67
CA SER A 285 3.96 9.42 8.44
C SER A 285 3.45 8.91 7.09
N SER A 286 2.35 9.47 6.57
CA SER A 286 1.82 9.13 5.25
C SER A 286 2.72 9.59 4.09
N VAL A 287 3.59 10.58 4.31
CA VAL A 287 4.60 11.00 3.32
C VAL A 287 5.62 9.88 3.06
N SER A 288 6.06 9.19 4.11
CA SER A 288 6.92 8.00 3.98
C SER A 288 6.22 6.87 3.21
N SER A 289 4.89 6.77 3.33
CA SER A 289 4.12 5.78 2.55
C SER A 289 4.08 6.08 1.07
N ILE A 290 3.95 7.35 0.70
CA ILE A 290 4.05 7.77 -0.70
C ILE A 290 5.40 7.32 -1.26
N LEU A 291 6.50 7.54 -0.54
CA LEU A 291 7.83 7.12 -0.97
C LEU A 291 7.94 5.59 -1.14
N SER A 292 7.44 4.81 -0.18
CA SER A 292 7.40 3.34 -0.27
C SER A 292 6.59 2.85 -1.48
N THR A 293 5.45 3.49 -1.75
CA THR A 293 4.63 3.18 -2.93
C THR A 293 5.30 3.60 -4.23
N LEU A 294 6.08 4.69 -4.27
CA LEU A 294 6.88 5.09 -5.44
C LEU A 294 7.98 4.06 -5.76
N ILE A 295 8.62 3.48 -4.75
CA ILE A 295 9.60 2.39 -4.93
C ILE A 295 8.91 1.20 -5.60
N GLY A 296 7.72 0.82 -5.11
CA GLY A 296 6.92 -0.23 -5.74
C GLY A 296 6.52 0.09 -7.19
N LEU A 297 6.12 1.35 -7.47
CA LEU A 297 5.80 1.80 -8.83
C LEU A 297 7.00 1.62 -9.76
N HIS A 298 8.19 2.04 -9.33
CA HIS A 298 9.42 1.90 -10.10
C HIS A 298 9.74 0.43 -10.40
N PHE A 299 9.62 -0.44 -9.39
CA PHE A 299 9.82 -1.89 -9.58
C PHE A 299 8.80 -2.48 -10.57
N GLY A 300 7.54 -2.05 -10.50
CA GLY A 300 6.51 -2.45 -11.46
C GLY A 300 6.83 -2.06 -12.90
N HIS A 301 7.41 -0.88 -13.11
CA HIS A 301 7.89 -0.43 -14.42
C HIS A 301 9.07 -1.25 -14.94
N VAL A 302 10.03 -1.59 -14.06
CA VAL A 302 11.14 -2.50 -14.40
C VAL A 302 10.61 -3.85 -14.85
N LEU A 303 9.68 -4.45 -14.11
CA LEU A 303 9.06 -5.74 -14.49
C LEU A 303 8.37 -5.68 -15.85
N ILE A 304 7.64 -4.59 -16.12
CA ILE A 304 7.00 -4.36 -17.41
C ILE A 304 8.04 -4.33 -18.54
N HIS A 305 9.13 -3.59 -18.35
CA HIS A 305 10.18 -3.42 -19.35
C HIS A 305 10.92 -4.73 -19.62
N MET A 306 11.27 -5.48 -18.57
CA MET A 306 11.90 -6.80 -18.69
C MET A 306 11.01 -7.78 -19.44
N LYS A 307 9.69 -7.79 -19.16
CA LYS A 307 8.74 -8.65 -19.89
C LYS A 307 8.72 -8.30 -21.38
N VAL A 308 8.63 -7.02 -21.74
CA VAL A 308 8.62 -6.58 -23.14
C VAL A 308 9.89 -7.01 -23.88
N ASN A 309 11.06 -6.87 -23.27
CA ASN A 309 12.33 -7.25 -23.90
C ASN A 309 12.51 -8.76 -24.03
N HIS A 310 12.04 -9.55 -23.07
CA HIS A 310 12.15 -11.01 -23.12
C HIS A 310 11.24 -11.61 -24.21
N PHE A 311 10.02 -11.09 -24.36
CA PHE A 311 9.11 -11.51 -25.44
C PHE A 311 9.49 -10.93 -26.81
N GLY A 312 10.04 -9.71 -26.86
CA GLY A 312 10.53 -9.10 -28.11
C GLY A 312 11.79 -9.77 -28.69
N LYS A 313 12.61 -10.40 -27.84
CA LYS A 313 13.71 -11.28 -28.30
C LYS A 313 13.19 -12.67 -28.70
N SER A 314 12.26 -13.24 -27.93
CA SER A 314 11.70 -14.58 -28.20
C SER A 314 10.81 -14.64 -29.45
N THR A 315 10.38 -13.52 -30.04
CA THR A 315 9.70 -13.50 -31.34
C THR A 315 10.66 -13.34 -32.53
N LYS A 316 11.90 -12.89 -32.30
CA LYS A 316 12.95 -12.80 -33.34
C LYS A 316 13.79 -14.07 -33.46
N THR A 317 13.88 -14.87 -32.39
CA THR A 317 14.45 -16.22 -32.41
C THR A 317 13.32 -17.20 -32.12
N GLY A 318 12.94 -18.01 -33.10
CA GLY A 318 11.75 -18.86 -33.08
C GLY A 318 11.47 -19.58 -31.76
N SER A 319 10.18 -19.57 -31.39
CA SER A 319 9.52 -20.49 -30.45
C SER A 319 10.39 -21.06 -29.32
N VAL A 320 10.53 -20.32 -28.23
CA VAL A 320 10.87 -20.93 -26.93
C VAL A 320 9.61 -20.95 -26.07
N ARG A 321 8.89 -22.06 -26.15
CA ARG A 321 7.87 -22.45 -25.19
C ARG A 321 8.56 -22.69 -23.84
N CYS A 322 8.45 -21.74 -22.90
CA CYS A 322 8.80 -21.99 -21.50
C CYS A 322 7.91 -23.09 -20.92
N LYS A 323 8.40 -24.34 -20.94
CA LYS A 323 8.00 -25.36 -19.98
C LYS A 323 8.61 -24.96 -18.64
N PHE A 324 7.79 -24.49 -17.70
CA PHE A 324 8.13 -24.56 -16.28
C PHE A 324 8.18 -26.05 -15.94
N LYS A 325 9.37 -26.64 -15.94
CA LYS A 325 9.64 -27.93 -15.29
C LYS A 325 9.93 -27.62 -13.83
N GLY A 326 9.14 -28.21 -12.92
CA GLY A 326 9.48 -28.32 -11.51
C GLY A 326 8.55 -27.59 -10.55
N VAL A 327 7.32 -28.07 -10.41
CA VAL A 327 6.72 -28.23 -9.07
C VAL A 327 6.03 -29.59 -9.09
N THR A 328 6.68 -30.54 -8.44
CA THR A 328 6.17 -31.88 -8.17
C THR A 328 4.84 -31.74 -7.44
N THR A 329 3.84 -32.43 -7.96
CA THR A 329 2.61 -32.79 -7.25
C THR A 329 2.96 -33.37 -5.88
N LEU A 330 2.56 -32.69 -4.81
CA LEU A 330 2.24 -33.38 -3.56
C LEU A 330 0.73 -33.57 -3.56
N ASN A 331 0.31 -34.81 -3.78
CA ASN A 331 -0.99 -35.29 -3.36
C ASN A 331 -0.92 -35.54 -1.85
N LEU A 332 -1.78 -34.88 -1.11
CA LEU A 332 -2.40 -35.38 0.11
C LEU A 332 -3.80 -34.79 0.21
#